data_AF-K2NFR8-F1
#
_entry.id   AF-K2NFR8-F1
#
_cell.length_a   1.000
_cell.length_b   1.000
_cell.length_c   1.000
_cell.angle_alpha   90.00
_cell.angle_beta   90.00
_cell.angle_gamma   90.00
#
_symmetry.space_group_name_H-M   'P 1'
#
loop_
_entity.id
_entity.type
_entity.pdbx_description
1 polymer ?
#
loop_
_entity_poly.entity_id
_entity_poly.type
_entity_poly.pdbx_seq_one_letter_code
_entity_poly.pdbx_strand_id
1 'polypeptide(L)'
;MLVGKHSREDAANCKSTTEKTKPGILLVRGQVGGTGVKKIHWNYTDGLPCIIGDQHNSLTQLIVGGGSGVRLRDGTFLFPVEATKKKEREKDVKSASLIIHNSADNPSWNLSKGMSADGCSDPSVVRWKEKVMMMTACDDGRRRVYEIDNKGESWTEALGTLSRVWSNNQKGGSGFITAKIEERGVMLVTLPVYPKEKGGNGKG
;
A
#
# COMPACT_ATOMS: atom_id res chain seq x y z
N MET A 1 -1.38 -11.44 -4.98
CA MET A 1 -2.39 -10.39 -4.79
C MET A 1 -2.68 -10.32 -3.30
N LEU A 2 -2.86 -9.11 -2.75
CA LEU A 2 -3.38 -8.93 -1.39
C LEU A 2 -4.80 -8.39 -1.48
N VAL A 3 -5.72 -8.96 -0.70
CA VAL A 3 -7.12 -8.53 -0.67
C VAL A 3 -7.60 -8.36 0.76
N GLY A 4 -8.40 -7.31 0.99
CA GLY A 4 -9.13 -7.18 2.24
C GLY A 4 -10.23 -8.24 2.33
N LYS A 5 -10.34 -8.87 3.49
CA LYS A 5 -11.43 -9.75 3.87
C LYS A 5 -12.22 -9.06 4.97
N HIS A 6 -13.50 -8.83 4.71
CA HIS A 6 -14.43 -8.32 5.71
C HIS A 6 -15.40 -9.43 6.11
N SER A 7 -15.69 -9.53 7.41
CA SER A 7 -16.67 -10.46 7.96
C SER A 7 -17.26 -9.85 9.23
N ARG A 8 -18.38 -10.40 9.69
CA ARG A 8 -19.13 -9.90 10.86
C ARG A 8 -18.51 -10.32 12.21
N GLU A 9 -17.39 -11.04 12.17
CA GLU A 9 -16.68 -11.54 13.35
C GLU A 9 -15.53 -10.60 13.73
N ASP A 10 -15.04 -10.73 14.96
CA ASP A 10 -13.89 -9.96 15.43
C ASP A 10 -12.62 -10.28 14.64
N ALA A 11 -11.71 -9.29 14.55
CA ALA A 11 -10.44 -9.38 13.83
C ALA A 11 -9.64 -10.64 14.17
N ALA A 12 -8.88 -11.12 13.18
CA ALA A 12 -8.14 -12.37 13.29
C ALA A 12 -7.20 -12.42 14.51
N ASN A 13 -7.56 -13.20 15.53
CA ASN A 13 -6.65 -13.59 16.60
C ASN A 13 -5.98 -14.92 16.20
N CYS A 14 -4.66 -14.89 15.99
CA CYS A 14 -3.83 -15.94 15.37
C CYS A 14 -3.72 -17.25 16.19
N LYS A 15 -4.48 -17.37 17.28
CA LYS A 15 -4.50 -18.52 18.21
C LYS A 15 -5.62 -19.53 17.94
N SER A 16 -6.47 -19.29 16.94
CA SER A 16 -7.69 -20.09 16.68
C SER A 16 -7.49 -21.01 15.48
N THR A 17 -7.66 -22.31 15.69
CA THR A 17 -7.57 -23.40 14.70
C THR A 17 -8.78 -23.47 13.75
N THR A 18 -9.74 -22.55 13.88
CA THR A 18 -10.88 -22.41 13.00
C THR A 18 -10.67 -21.20 12.08
N GLU A 19 -9.97 -21.43 10.95
CA GLU A 19 -9.68 -20.43 9.90
C GLU A 19 -10.92 -19.85 9.18
N LYS A 20 -12.12 -20.31 9.53
CA LYS A 20 -13.34 -19.82 8.90
C LYS A 20 -13.73 -18.50 9.59
N THR A 21 -13.66 -17.42 8.80
CA THR A 21 -14.52 -16.23 8.94
C THR A 21 -14.03 -15.02 9.77
N LYS A 22 -12.73 -14.83 10.08
CA LYS A 22 -12.25 -13.54 10.65
C LYS A 22 -11.87 -12.47 9.61
N PRO A 23 -12.06 -11.16 9.85
CA PRO A 23 -11.64 -10.10 8.94
C PRO A 23 -10.12 -9.86 9.01
N GLY A 24 -9.54 -9.37 7.92
CA GLY A 24 -8.10 -9.20 7.77
C GLY A 24 -7.65 -9.05 6.33
N ILE A 25 -6.40 -9.40 6.04
CA ILE A 25 -5.82 -9.39 4.69
C ILE A 25 -5.52 -10.83 4.25
N LEU A 26 -5.89 -11.19 3.04
CA LEU A 26 -5.54 -12.47 2.42
C LEU A 26 -4.46 -12.29 1.38
N LEU A 27 -3.47 -13.18 1.40
CA LEU A 27 -2.53 -13.39 0.30
C LEU A 27 -3.11 -14.44 -0.64
N VAL A 28 -3.34 -14.04 -1.89
CA VAL A 28 -3.89 -14.92 -2.94
C VAL A 28 -2.87 -15.04 -4.07
N ARG A 29 -2.59 -16.27 -4.52
CA ARG A 29 -1.68 -16.57 -5.64
C ARG A 29 -2.43 -17.31 -6.74
N GLY A 30 -2.20 -16.86 -7.98
CA GLY A 30 -2.69 -17.51 -9.18
C GLY A 30 -1.54 -17.81 -10.13
N GLN A 31 -1.63 -18.92 -10.84
CA GLN A 31 -0.71 -19.30 -11.91
C GLN A 31 -1.37 -19.00 -13.26
N VAL A 32 -0.69 -18.21 -14.09
CA VAL A 32 -1.15 -17.92 -15.46
C VAL A 32 -0.62 -19.03 -16.38
N GLY A 33 -1.49 -19.62 -17.19
CA GLY A 33 -1.11 -20.70 -18.10
C GLY A 33 -2.14 -21.00 -19.18
N GLY A 34 -1.87 -22.05 -19.96
CA GLY A 34 -2.72 -22.51 -21.07
C GLY A 34 -2.09 -22.28 -22.43
N THR A 35 -2.07 -23.33 -23.26
CA THR A 35 -1.69 -23.28 -24.67
C THR A 35 -2.96 -23.01 -25.49
N GLY A 36 -3.02 -21.86 -26.18
CA GLY A 36 -4.20 -21.43 -26.95
C GLY A 36 -5.20 -20.61 -26.13
N VAL A 37 -5.81 -21.20 -25.10
CA VAL A 37 -6.75 -20.48 -24.21
C VAL A 37 -6.03 -20.00 -22.95
N LYS A 38 -5.91 -18.68 -22.78
CA LYS A 38 -5.33 -18.06 -21.59
C LYS A 38 -6.21 -18.34 -20.37
N LYS A 39 -5.64 -18.92 -19.32
CA LYS A 39 -6.32 -19.25 -18.06
C LYS A 39 -5.50 -18.77 -16.87
N ILE A 40 -6.19 -18.50 -15.76
CA ILE A 40 -5.58 -18.21 -14.46
C ILE A 40 -6.11 -19.25 -13.48
N HIS A 41 -5.20 -20.01 -12.87
CA HIS A 41 -5.54 -21.00 -11.85
C HIS A 41 -5.19 -20.44 -10.47
N TRP A 42 -6.21 -20.09 -9.69
CA TRP A 42 -6.06 -19.62 -8.30
C TRP A 42 -6.03 -20.84 -7.37
N ASN A 43 -4.89 -21.09 -6.74
CA ASN A 43 -4.66 -22.33 -5.99
C ASN A 43 -4.03 -22.15 -4.60
N TYR A 44 -3.81 -20.91 -4.16
CA TYR A 44 -3.25 -20.62 -2.84
C TYR A 44 -3.91 -19.38 -2.25
N THR A 45 -4.33 -19.50 -0.99
CA THR A 45 -4.89 -18.43 -0.17
C THR A 45 -4.36 -18.59 1.25
N ASP A 46 -3.92 -17.50 1.87
CA ASP A 46 -3.37 -17.50 3.22
C ASP A 46 -3.71 -16.21 3.97
N GLY A 47 -3.82 -16.26 5.30
CA GLY A 47 -4.15 -15.15 6.18
C GLY A 47 -2.93 -14.34 6.60
N LEU A 48 -2.70 -13.19 5.95
CA LEU A 48 -1.52 -12.36 6.17
C LEU A 48 -1.35 -11.83 7.62
N PRO A 49 -2.42 -11.45 8.36
CA PRO A 49 -2.32 -11.07 9.78
C PRO A 49 -1.63 -12.12 10.65
N CYS A 50 -1.86 -13.41 10.38
CA CYS A 50 -1.22 -14.50 11.13
C CYS A 50 0.26 -14.60 10.80
N ILE A 51 0.66 -14.25 9.58
CA ILE A 51 2.04 -14.30 9.12
C ILE A 51 2.87 -13.17 9.74
N ILE A 52 2.31 -11.97 9.85
CA ILE A 52 3.02 -10.79 10.41
C ILE A 52 2.92 -10.69 11.95
N GLY A 53 2.11 -11.55 12.58
CA GLY A 53 2.10 -11.79 14.03
C GLY A 53 2.00 -10.52 14.88
N ASP A 54 2.99 -10.30 15.74
CA ASP A 54 3.00 -9.20 16.71
C ASP A 54 2.99 -7.81 16.08
N GLN A 55 3.51 -7.67 14.85
CA GLN A 55 3.42 -6.40 14.12
C GLN A 55 1.96 -6.02 13.89
N HIS A 56 1.10 -6.97 13.51
CA HIS A 56 -0.34 -6.74 13.36
C HIS A 56 -1.02 -6.46 14.70
N ASN A 57 -0.63 -7.16 15.78
CA ASN A 57 -1.23 -6.99 17.11
C ASN A 57 -1.03 -5.58 17.68
N SER A 58 0.01 -4.86 17.24
CA SER A 58 0.27 -3.47 17.61
C SER A 58 -0.63 -2.44 16.90
N LEU A 59 -1.34 -2.88 15.85
CA LEU A 59 -2.20 -2.06 15.00
C LEU A 59 -3.68 -2.26 15.35
N THR A 60 -4.48 -1.22 15.12
CA THR A 60 -5.94 -1.30 15.19
C THR A 60 -6.50 -1.70 13.83
N GLN A 61 -5.87 -1.26 12.74
CA GLN A 61 -6.27 -1.56 11.38
C GLN A 61 -5.06 -1.67 10.47
N LEU A 62 -5.15 -2.57 9.50
CA LEU A 62 -4.22 -2.70 8.37
C LEU A 62 -5.02 -2.93 7.09
N ILE A 63 -4.83 -2.06 6.10
CA ILE A 63 -5.56 -2.07 4.83
C ILE A 63 -4.55 -2.09 3.68
N VAL A 64 -4.90 -2.74 2.58
CA VAL A 64 -4.11 -2.68 1.33
C VAL A 64 -4.36 -1.35 0.61
N GLY A 65 -3.31 -0.71 0.10
CA GLY A 65 -3.41 0.60 -0.57
C GLY A 65 -4.12 0.60 -1.93
N GLY A 66 -4.50 -0.59 -2.43
CA GLY A 66 -5.05 -0.76 -3.78
C GLY A 66 -3.98 -0.66 -4.88
N GLY A 67 -4.40 -0.83 -6.13
CA GLY A 67 -3.50 -0.77 -7.28
C GLY A 67 -2.47 -1.90 -7.34
N SER A 68 -1.24 -1.57 -7.72
CA SER A 68 -0.16 -2.54 -7.98
C SER A 68 0.94 -2.47 -6.92
N GLY A 69 1.41 -3.63 -6.50
CA GLY A 69 2.70 -3.76 -5.82
C GLY A 69 3.88 -3.77 -6.79
N VAL A 70 5.10 -3.89 -6.26
CA VAL A 70 6.33 -3.99 -7.07
C VAL A 70 7.14 -5.22 -6.71
N ARG A 71 7.87 -5.77 -7.68
CA ARG A 71 8.88 -6.82 -7.48
C ARG A 71 10.28 -6.21 -7.66
N LEU A 72 11.13 -6.35 -6.64
CA LEU A 72 12.52 -5.94 -6.65
C LEU A 72 13.41 -6.93 -7.41
N ARG A 73 14.63 -6.51 -7.73
CA ARG A 73 15.62 -7.34 -8.45
C ARG A 73 16.00 -8.60 -7.68
N ASP A 74 16.02 -8.53 -6.35
CA ASP A 74 16.30 -9.67 -5.46
C ASP A 74 15.11 -10.62 -5.28
N GLY A 75 14.00 -10.40 -6.00
CA GLY A 75 12.80 -11.23 -5.91
C GLY A 75 11.82 -10.83 -4.81
N THR A 76 12.14 -9.83 -3.98
CA THR A 76 11.22 -9.29 -2.95
C THR A 76 9.99 -8.65 -3.61
N PHE A 77 8.80 -9.03 -3.17
CA PHE A 77 7.54 -8.36 -3.45
C PHE A 77 7.26 -7.32 -2.36
N LEU A 78 6.81 -6.15 -2.78
CA LEU A 78 6.40 -5.04 -1.93
C LEU A 78 4.98 -4.63 -2.29
N PHE A 79 4.12 -4.51 -1.28
CA PHE A 79 2.77 -3.97 -1.45
C PHE A 79 2.58 -2.74 -0.54
N PRO A 80 1.96 -1.67 -1.06
CA PRO A 80 1.62 -0.52 -0.24
C PRO A 80 0.46 -0.88 0.69
N VAL A 81 0.58 -0.52 1.96
CA VAL A 81 -0.47 -0.73 2.96
C VAL A 81 -0.64 0.52 3.80
N GLU A 82 -1.81 0.67 4.39
CA GLU A 82 -2.13 1.72 5.33
C GLU A 82 -2.43 1.08 6.68
N ALA A 83 -1.90 1.68 7.74
CA ALA A 83 -2.09 1.18 9.10
C ALA A 83 -2.49 2.30 10.04
N THR A 84 -3.31 1.94 11.04
CA THR A 84 -3.56 2.78 12.21
C THR A 84 -3.01 2.11 13.45
N LYS A 85 -2.24 2.84 14.24
CA LYS A 85 -1.68 2.34 15.49
C LYS A 85 -2.72 2.41 16.60
N LYS A 86 -2.67 1.46 17.53
CA LYS A 86 -3.40 1.57 18.81
C LYS A 86 -2.88 2.80 19.58
N LYS A 87 -3.76 3.76 19.87
CA LYS A 87 -3.50 4.90 20.75
C LYS A 87 -4.46 4.86 21.94
N GLU A 88 -4.06 5.47 23.04
CA GLU A 88 -4.87 5.54 24.27
C GLU A 88 -6.17 6.34 24.09
N ARG A 89 -6.20 7.28 23.14
CA ARG A 89 -7.37 8.09 22.81
C ARG A 89 -7.70 7.96 21.33
N GLU A 90 -8.95 7.63 21.02
CA GLU A 90 -9.43 7.42 19.64
C GLU A 90 -9.23 8.66 18.76
N LYS A 91 -9.34 9.86 19.33
CA LYS A 91 -9.20 11.14 18.61
C LYS A 91 -7.81 11.41 18.03
N ASP A 92 -6.80 10.68 18.48
CA ASP A 92 -5.42 10.86 18.01
C ASP A 92 -5.02 9.83 16.94
N VAL A 93 -5.90 8.87 16.61
CA VAL A 93 -5.59 7.79 15.68
C VAL A 93 -5.53 8.35 14.27
N LYS A 94 -4.30 8.56 13.79
CA LYS A 94 -4.00 8.91 12.40
C LYS A 94 -3.45 7.68 11.69
N SER A 95 -3.81 7.53 10.42
CA SER A 95 -3.21 6.50 9.59
C SER A 95 -1.84 6.92 9.09
N ALA A 96 -1.00 5.93 8.84
CA ALA A 96 0.27 6.08 8.15
C ALA A 96 0.38 4.99 7.09
N SER A 97 0.99 5.35 5.97
CA SER A 97 1.29 4.44 4.87
C SER A 97 2.63 3.76 5.09
N LEU A 98 2.65 2.45 4.88
CA LEU A 98 3.79 1.56 5.07
C LEU A 98 3.93 0.65 3.84
N ILE A 99 4.96 -0.20 3.88
CA ILE A 99 5.08 -1.32 2.95
C ILE A 99 4.95 -2.63 3.72
N ILE A 100 4.23 -3.58 3.14
CA ILE A 100 4.33 -5.00 3.50
C ILE A 100 5.15 -5.74 2.45
N HIS A 101 6.08 -6.58 2.89
CA HIS A 101 7.05 -7.22 2.01
C HIS A 101 7.37 -8.63 2.45
N ASN A 102 7.67 -9.51 1.50
CA ASN A 102 8.21 -10.83 1.85
C ASN A 102 9.73 -10.77 2.05
N SER A 103 10.29 -11.81 2.67
CA SER A 103 11.70 -12.13 2.49
C SER A 103 11.88 -13.01 1.24
N ALA A 104 12.96 -12.81 0.49
CA ALA A 104 13.32 -13.69 -0.63
C ALA A 104 13.76 -15.07 -0.12
N ASP A 105 14.35 -15.11 1.07
CA ASP A 105 15.01 -16.29 1.64
C ASP A 105 14.10 -17.11 2.58
N ASN A 106 13.00 -16.51 3.05
CA ASN A 106 12.05 -17.13 3.96
C ASN A 106 10.62 -16.70 3.59
N PRO A 107 9.63 -17.61 3.49
CA PRO A 107 8.24 -17.27 3.20
C PRO A 107 7.53 -16.33 4.19
N SER A 108 8.24 -15.71 5.14
CA SER A 108 7.69 -14.72 6.05
C SER A 108 7.44 -13.36 5.37
N TRP A 109 6.39 -12.69 5.84
CA TRP A 109 6.04 -11.33 5.47
C TRP A 109 6.32 -10.40 6.65
N ASN A 110 6.69 -9.15 6.36
CA ASN A 110 7.00 -8.14 7.37
C ASN A 110 6.50 -6.77 6.93
N LEU A 111 6.13 -5.95 7.92
CA LEU A 111 5.92 -4.52 7.73
C LEU A 111 7.27 -3.77 7.78
N SER A 112 7.39 -2.72 6.97
CA SER A 112 8.52 -1.81 6.97
C SER A 112 8.70 -1.14 8.34
N LYS A 113 9.96 -0.88 8.72
CA LYS A 113 10.28 -0.15 9.96
C LYS A 113 9.91 1.33 9.85
N GLY A 114 10.15 1.94 8.69
CA GLY A 114 9.75 3.30 8.37
C GLY A 114 8.33 3.38 7.83
N MET A 115 7.82 4.61 7.76
CA MET A 115 6.47 4.94 7.33
C MET A 115 6.37 6.37 6.80
N SER A 116 5.25 6.70 6.17
CA SER A 116 4.89 8.09 5.85
C SER A 116 4.65 8.93 7.11
N ALA A 117 4.46 10.23 6.91
CA ALA A 117 3.93 11.09 7.98
C ALA A 117 2.52 10.66 8.41
N ASP A 118 2.15 11.02 9.64
CA ASP A 118 0.79 10.87 10.17
C ASP A 118 -0.24 11.58 9.29
N GLY A 119 -1.36 10.90 9.02
CA GLY A 119 -2.47 11.42 8.22
C GLY A 119 -2.33 11.15 6.72
N CYS A 120 -1.35 10.34 6.31
CA CYS A 120 -1.14 9.96 4.91
C CYS A 120 -1.67 8.54 4.63
N SER A 121 -2.60 8.47 3.68
CA SER A 121 -3.37 7.29 3.27
C SER A 121 -3.27 7.05 1.77
N ASP A 122 -4.02 6.05 1.28
CA ASP A 122 -4.15 5.72 -0.15
C ASP A 122 -2.81 5.54 -0.89
N PRO A 123 -1.87 4.72 -0.36
CA PRO A 123 -0.53 4.64 -0.90
C PRO A 123 -0.46 3.89 -2.24
N SER A 124 0.34 4.42 -3.15
CA SER A 124 0.70 3.78 -4.43
C SER A 124 2.22 3.74 -4.58
N VAL A 125 2.76 2.62 -5.06
CA VAL A 125 4.22 2.41 -5.17
C VAL A 125 4.69 2.12 -6.58
N VAL A 126 5.89 2.59 -6.89
CA VAL A 126 6.61 2.24 -8.13
C VAL A 126 8.07 1.97 -7.87
N ARG A 127 8.70 1.23 -8.78
CA ARG A 127 10.16 1.12 -8.84
C ARG A 127 10.69 2.16 -9.82
N TRP A 128 11.58 3.04 -9.36
CA TRP A 128 12.24 4.04 -10.18
C TRP A 128 13.75 3.96 -10.01
N LYS A 129 14.44 3.64 -11.11
CA LYS A 129 15.86 3.27 -11.09
C LYS A 129 16.09 2.14 -10.07
N GLU A 130 16.85 2.39 -9.02
CA GLU A 130 17.19 1.45 -7.95
C GLU A 130 16.40 1.69 -6.65
N LYS A 131 15.48 2.66 -6.68
CA LYS A 131 14.67 3.06 -5.52
C LYS A 131 13.23 2.62 -5.67
N VAL A 132 12.56 2.49 -4.52
CA VAL A 132 11.10 2.40 -4.45
C VAL A 132 10.58 3.80 -4.14
N MET A 133 9.55 4.23 -4.85
CA MET A 133 8.89 5.50 -4.61
C MET A 133 7.47 5.21 -4.15
N MET A 134 7.00 5.88 -3.10
CA MET A 134 5.61 5.82 -2.66
C MET A 134 4.96 7.19 -2.72
N MET A 135 3.81 7.27 -3.35
CA MET A 135 2.93 8.43 -3.29
C MET A 135 1.78 8.17 -2.32
N THR A 136 1.47 9.16 -1.47
CA THR A 136 0.40 9.07 -0.46
C THR A 136 -0.48 10.32 -0.51
N ALA A 137 -1.78 10.18 -0.25
CA ALA A 137 -2.69 11.31 -0.05
C ALA A 137 -2.75 11.69 1.43
N CYS A 138 -2.43 12.94 1.78
CA CYS A 138 -2.32 13.37 3.17
C CYS A 138 -3.44 14.34 3.60
N ASP A 139 -3.71 14.40 4.91
CA ASP A 139 -4.75 15.26 5.52
C ASP A 139 -4.58 16.75 5.23
N ASP A 140 -3.35 17.19 4.94
CA ASP A 140 -3.04 18.58 4.58
C ASP A 140 -3.39 18.91 3.11
N GLY A 141 -4.13 18.02 2.45
CA GLY A 141 -4.54 18.11 1.05
C GLY A 141 -3.40 17.82 0.06
N ARG A 142 -2.16 17.66 0.51
CA ARG A 142 -1.02 17.44 -0.38
C ARG A 142 -0.78 15.96 -0.56
N ARG A 143 -0.37 15.58 -1.77
CA ARG A 143 0.23 14.27 -1.99
C ARG A 143 1.71 14.34 -1.70
N ARG A 144 2.16 13.51 -0.77
CA ARG A 144 3.58 13.39 -0.42
C ARG A 144 4.17 12.21 -1.16
N VAL A 145 5.41 12.37 -1.62
CA VAL A 145 6.15 11.31 -2.30
C VAL A 145 7.40 11.01 -1.51
N TYR A 146 7.63 9.74 -1.22
CA TYR A 146 8.77 9.25 -0.45
C TYR A 146 9.66 8.38 -1.32
N GLU A 147 10.96 8.61 -1.24
CA GLU A 147 11.99 7.66 -1.67
C GLU A 147 12.21 6.66 -0.53
N ILE A 148 12.17 5.38 -0.87
CA ILE A 148 12.21 4.28 0.08
C ILE A 148 13.38 3.38 -0.29
N ASP A 149 14.29 3.25 0.67
CA ASP A 149 15.49 2.43 0.55
C ASP A 149 15.45 1.27 1.55
N ASN A 150 16.34 0.29 1.36
CA ASN A 150 16.53 -0.84 2.28
C ASN A 150 15.22 -1.55 2.66
N LYS A 151 14.36 -1.84 1.68
CA LYS A 151 13.06 -2.54 1.87
C LYS A 151 12.13 -1.84 2.87
N GLY A 152 12.26 -0.52 3.04
CA GLY A 152 11.40 0.26 3.92
C GLY A 152 12.02 0.59 5.29
N GLU A 153 13.32 0.37 5.49
CA GLU A 153 14.00 0.84 6.70
C GLU A 153 14.14 2.37 6.74
N SER A 154 14.41 3.00 5.58
CA SER A 154 14.61 4.45 5.48
C SER A 154 13.67 5.06 4.44
N TRP A 155 13.08 6.19 4.82
CA TRP A 155 12.11 6.94 4.03
C TRP A 155 12.54 8.40 3.98
N THR A 156 12.68 8.94 2.77
CA THR A 156 13.03 10.34 2.56
C THR A 156 11.94 11.00 1.73
N GLU A 157 11.32 12.07 2.24
CA GLU A 157 10.35 12.83 1.44
C GLU A 157 11.08 13.49 0.25
N ALA A 158 10.59 13.25 -0.97
CA ALA A 158 11.17 13.71 -2.23
C ALA A 158 10.84 15.19 -2.50
N LEU A 159 11.19 16.07 -1.56
CA LEU A 159 10.85 17.50 -1.56
C LEU A 159 11.43 18.28 -2.75
N GLY A 160 12.58 17.85 -3.28
CA GLY A 160 13.21 18.48 -4.44
C GLY A 160 12.63 18.09 -5.79
N THR A 161 11.65 17.18 -5.84
CA THR A 161 11.14 16.63 -7.10
C THR A 161 9.62 16.51 -7.13
N LEU A 162 9.06 15.47 -6.50
CA LEU A 162 7.67 15.04 -6.71
C LEU A 162 6.77 15.29 -5.51
N SER A 163 7.34 15.40 -4.31
CA SER A 163 6.52 15.58 -3.12
C SER A 163 5.83 16.93 -3.14
N ARG A 164 4.55 16.96 -2.77
CA ARG A 164 3.71 18.17 -2.66
C ARG A 164 3.44 18.89 -3.98
N VAL A 165 3.80 18.29 -5.11
CA VAL A 165 3.46 18.80 -6.46
C VAL A 165 1.96 18.71 -6.71
N TRP A 166 1.30 17.65 -6.24
CA TRP A 166 -0.13 17.45 -6.41
C TRP A 166 -0.89 17.70 -5.11
N SER A 167 -1.99 18.45 -5.21
CA SER A 167 -2.85 18.80 -4.07
C SER A 167 -4.32 18.56 -4.42
N ASN A 168 -5.08 18.05 -3.46
CA ASN A 168 -6.53 17.90 -3.51
C ASN A 168 -7.07 17.81 -2.07
N ASN A 169 -8.09 18.60 -1.75
CA ASN A 169 -8.74 18.56 -0.43
C ASN A 169 -9.50 17.25 -0.17
N GLN A 170 -9.77 16.48 -1.22
CA GLN A 170 -10.32 15.14 -1.11
C GLN A 170 -9.22 14.09 -1.31
N LYS A 171 -9.19 13.12 -0.39
CA LYS A 171 -8.33 11.95 -0.52
C LYS A 171 -8.90 10.95 -1.52
N GLY A 172 -8.02 10.08 -2.00
CA GLY A 172 -8.37 9.03 -2.94
C GLY A 172 -7.13 8.44 -3.59
N GLY A 173 -7.25 7.15 -3.91
CA GLY A 173 -6.24 6.37 -4.59
C GLY A 173 -5.67 7.05 -5.84
N SER A 174 -4.41 6.77 -6.11
CA SER A 174 -3.70 7.27 -7.29
C SER A 174 -3.24 6.10 -8.16
N GLY A 175 -3.31 6.27 -9.47
CA GLY A 175 -2.53 5.43 -10.38
C GLY A 175 -1.12 5.98 -10.41
N PHE A 176 -0.14 5.17 -10.03
CA PHE A 176 1.27 5.54 -10.09
C PHE A 176 2.04 4.37 -10.68
N ILE A 177 2.58 4.56 -11.88
CA ILE A 177 3.33 3.52 -12.60
C ILE A 177 4.60 4.09 -13.23
N THR A 178 5.52 3.21 -13.58
CA THR A 178 6.68 3.53 -14.40
C THR A 178 6.58 2.82 -15.73
N ALA A 179 7.01 3.50 -16.79
CA ALA A 179 7.01 2.98 -18.15
C ALA A 179 8.27 3.41 -18.88
N LYS A 180 8.59 2.70 -19.97
CA LYS A 180 9.58 3.13 -20.94
C LYS A 180 8.81 3.50 -22.21
N ILE A 181 8.82 4.78 -22.57
CA ILE A 181 8.25 5.28 -23.81
C ILE A 181 9.44 5.64 -24.70
N GLU A 182 9.55 4.94 -25.83
CA GLU A 182 10.74 4.95 -26.67
C GLU A 182 11.99 4.57 -25.85
N GLU A 183 12.98 5.46 -25.75
CA GLU A 183 14.20 5.26 -24.97
C GLU A 183 14.14 5.92 -23.59
N ARG A 184 13.04 6.62 -23.27
CA ARG A 184 12.92 7.42 -22.06
C ARG A 184 12.12 6.68 -20.99
N GLY A 185 12.73 6.54 -19.81
CA GLY A 185 12.00 6.16 -18.60
C GLY A 185 11.11 7.31 -18.14
N VAL A 186 9.84 7.02 -17.86
CA VAL A 186 8.86 7.99 -17.38
C VAL A 186 8.06 7.44 -16.19
N MET A 187 7.56 8.35 -15.36
CA MET A 187 6.51 8.06 -14.39
C MET A 187 5.18 8.57 -14.95
N LEU A 188 4.14 7.76 -14.86
CA LEU A 188 2.77 8.16 -15.20
C LEU A 188 1.95 8.20 -13.91
N VAL A 189 1.26 9.33 -13.71
CA VAL A 189 0.47 9.59 -12.51
C VAL A 189 -0.96 9.95 -12.94
N THR A 190 -1.94 9.26 -12.38
CA THR A 190 -3.37 9.56 -12.58
C THR A 190 -4.01 9.85 -11.24
N LEU A 191 -4.63 11.02 -11.10
CA LEU A 191 -5.25 11.49 -9.87
C LEU A 191 -6.72 11.85 -10.12
N PRO A 192 -7.61 11.61 -9.15
CA PRO A 192 -8.96 12.13 -9.22
C PRO A 192 -8.94 13.66 -9.16
N VAL A 193 -9.70 14.28 -10.06
CA VAL A 193 -9.99 15.72 -10.05
C VAL A 193 -11.47 15.87 -9.77
N TYR A 194 -11.80 16.52 -8.66
CA TYR A 194 -13.18 16.76 -8.30
C TYR A 194 -13.59 18.14 -8.79
N PRO A 195 -14.62 18.25 -9.64
CA PRO A 195 -15.15 19.54 -10.02
C PRO A 195 -15.68 20.24 -8.78
N LYS A 196 -15.41 21.54 -8.67
CA LYS A 196 -16.12 22.36 -7.69
C LYS A 196 -17.58 22.45 -8.11
N GLU A 197 -18.50 22.23 -7.19
CA GLU A 197 -19.88 22.64 -7.41
C GLU A 197 -19.88 24.12 -7.83
N LYS A 198 -20.66 24.45 -8.86
CA LYS A 198 -20.79 25.82 -9.37
C LYS A 198 -21.32 26.72 -8.25
N GLY A 199 -20.43 27.36 -7.50
CA GLY A 199 -20.82 28.27 -6.41
C GLY A 199 -19.74 28.63 -5.38
N GLY A 200 -18.59 27.94 -5.34
CA GLY A 200 -17.54 28.21 -4.34
C GLY A 200 -16.27 28.81 -4.93
N ASN A 201 -16.11 30.13 -4.82
CA ASN A 201 -14.84 30.81 -5.07
C ASN A 201 -13.76 30.33 -4.08
N GLY A 202 -12.77 29.60 -4.57
CA GLY A 202 -11.54 29.27 -3.84
C GLY A 202 -10.58 28.59 -4.79
N LYS A 203 -9.34 29.06 -4.90
CA LYS A 203 -8.37 28.71 -5.96
C LYS A 203 -7.91 27.25 -5.83
N GLY A 204 -7.65 26.61 -6.98
CA GLY A 204 -6.94 25.32 -7.06
C GLY A 204 -5.45 25.51 -6.90
#